data_AF-W6W6Y9-F1
#
_entry.id   AF-W6W6Y9-F1
#
_cell.length_a   1.000
_cell.length_b   1.000
_cell.length_c   1.000
_cell.angle_alpha   90.00
_cell.angle_beta   90.00
_cell.angle_gamma   90.00
#
_symmetry.space_group_name_H-M   'P 1'
#
loop_
_entity.id
_entity.type
_entity.pdbx_description
1 polymer ?
#
loop_
_entity_poly.entity_id
_entity_poly.type
_entity_poly.pdbx_seq_one_letter_code
_entity_poly.pdbx_strand_id
1 'polypeptide(L)'
;MGDIAAILNKRWVSPASLVDHSTIYRWAQKYAPEMEKRLRGHWWRPRSTSWRVDETYVKVRGQWTYLYRVVDKLGNTIDFHLSPTRNAKAAKRFLGKTVNGLKDWEKFTIINTDKAPTYGIAIAELKAEGKCREELVHR
;
A
#
# COMPACT_ATOMS: atom_id res chain seq x y z
N MET A 1 -2.72 -4.11 -23.20
CA MET A 1 -3.36 -3.90 -21.88
C MET A 1 -4.74 -3.31 -22.15
N GLY A 2 -5.82 -4.04 -21.88
CA GLY A 2 -7.17 -3.62 -22.28
C GLY A 2 -7.68 -2.48 -21.42
N ASP A 3 -8.26 -1.47 -22.06
CA ASP A 3 -8.93 -0.37 -21.37
C ASP A 3 -10.24 -0.83 -20.71
N ILE A 4 -10.47 -0.42 -19.47
CA ILE A 4 -11.66 -0.77 -18.69
C ILE A 4 -12.93 -0.24 -19.36
N ALA A 5 -12.89 0.98 -19.92
CA ALA A 5 -14.05 1.53 -20.62
C ALA A 5 -14.38 0.67 -21.85
N ALA A 6 -13.37 0.29 -22.65
CA ALA A 6 -13.53 -0.65 -23.75
C ALA A 6 -14.06 -2.03 -23.33
N ILE A 7 -13.63 -2.57 -22.17
CA ILE A 7 -14.12 -3.85 -21.65
C ILE A 7 -15.60 -3.76 -21.26
N LEU A 8 -15.99 -2.69 -20.56
CA LEU A 8 -17.39 -2.48 -20.15
C LEU A 8 -18.29 -2.26 -21.37
N ASN A 9 -17.84 -1.46 -22.33
CA ASN A 9 -18.57 -1.19 -23.57
C ASN A 9 -18.78 -2.45 -24.42
N LYS A 10 -17.84 -3.40 -24.40
CA LYS A 10 -17.98 -4.66 -25.14
C LYS A 10 -18.87 -5.69 -24.46
N ARG A 11 -19.01 -5.64 -23.13
CA ARG A 11 -19.56 -6.76 -22.36
C ARG A 11 -20.88 -6.46 -21.65
N TRP A 12 -21.16 -5.20 -21.31
CA TRP A 12 -22.25 -4.87 -20.37
C TRP A 12 -23.03 -3.61 -20.70
N VAL A 13 -22.67 -2.88 -21.77
CA VAL A 13 -23.25 -1.57 -22.09
C VAL A 13 -23.77 -1.58 -23.53
N SER A 14 -24.99 -1.08 -23.72
CA SER A 14 -25.58 -0.94 -25.05
C SER A 14 -24.88 0.17 -25.85
N PRO A 15 -24.88 0.12 -27.19
CA PRO A 15 -24.21 1.12 -28.03
C PRO A 15 -24.66 2.58 -27.80
N ALA A 16 -25.87 2.78 -27.24
CA ALA A 16 -26.43 4.08 -26.91
C ALA A 16 -25.87 4.70 -25.61
N SER A 17 -25.11 3.96 -24.81
CA SER A 17 -24.67 4.37 -23.46
C SER A 17 -23.17 4.17 -23.23
N LEU A 18 -22.34 4.29 -24.27
CA LEU A 18 -20.90 4.06 -24.19
C LEU A 18 -20.26 4.84 -23.02
N VAL A 19 -19.52 4.11 -22.19
CA VAL A 19 -18.79 4.66 -21.06
C VAL A 19 -17.49 5.26 -21.55
N ASP A 20 -17.32 6.56 -21.33
CA ASP A 20 -16.06 7.27 -21.57
C ASP A 20 -15.05 7.05 -20.43
N HIS A 21 -13.76 7.15 -20.72
CA HIS A 21 -12.70 7.00 -19.72
C HIS A 21 -12.83 8.00 -18.56
N SER A 22 -13.33 9.22 -18.82
CA SER A 22 -13.59 10.21 -17.78
C SER A 22 -14.68 9.77 -16.80
N THR A 23 -15.65 8.97 -17.26
CA THR A 23 -16.69 8.39 -16.41
C THR A 23 -16.09 7.36 -15.44
N ILE A 24 -15.19 6.49 -15.92
CA ILE A 24 -14.46 5.56 -15.05
C ILE A 24 -13.64 6.31 -14.01
N TYR A 25 -12.97 7.39 -14.41
CA TYR A 25 -12.19 8.22 -13.49
C TYR A 25 -13.07 8.86 -12.40
N ARG A 26 -14.21 9.45 -12.77
CA ARG A 26 -15.18 10.02 -11.81
C ARG A 26 -15.75 8.97 -10.87
N TRP A 27 -16.02 7.76 -11.37
CA TRP A 27 -16.46 6.65 -10.52
C TRP A 27 -15.37 6.21 -9.55
N ALA A 28 -14.12 6.10 -9.99
CA ALA A 28 -13.01 5.80 -9.10
C ALA A 28 -12.90 6.86 -8.00
N GLN A 29 -12.96 8.16 -8.33
CA GLN A 29 -12.95 9.24 -7.35
C GLN A 29 -14.13 9.18 -6.36
N LYS A 30 -15.34 8.87 -6.85
CA LYS A 30 -16.55 8.84 -6.03
C LYS A 30 -16.63 7.61 -5.13
N TYR A 31 -16.29 6.43 -5.66
CA TYR A 31 -16.56 5.15 -5.00
C TYR A 31 -15.33 4.56 -4.31
N ALA A 32 -14.10 4.87 -4.75
CA ALA A 32 -12.91 4.32 -4.09
C ALA A 32 -12.83 4.64 -2.59
N PRO A 33 -13.14 5.85 -2.09
CA PRO A 33 -13.12 6.13 -0.65
C PRO A 33 -14.14 5.28 0.13
N GLU A 34 -15.34 5.09 -0.43
CA GLU A 34 -16.38 4.28 0.21
C GLU A 34 -16.03 2.78 0.18
N MET A 35 -15.44 2.31 -0.92
CA MET A 35 -14.90 0.96 -1.01
C MET A 35 -13.77 0.76 0.00
N GLU A 36 -12.83 1.69 0.11
CA GLU A 36 -11.75 1.65 1.10
C GLU A 36 -12.33 1.54 2.52
N LYS A 37 -13.29 2.39 2.87
CA LYS A 37 -13.92 2.38 4.19
C LYS A 37 -14.54 1.02 4.54
N ARG A 38 -15.26 0.41 3.59
CA ARG A 38 -15.93 -0.89 3.80
C ARG A 38 -14.95 -2.06 3.80
N LEU A 39 -13.90 -2.01 2.97
CA LEU A 39 -13.00 -3.14 2.75
C LEU A 39 -11.76 -3.10 3.66
N ARG A 40 -11.39 -1.94 4.21
CA ARG A 40 -10.20 -1.75 5.09
C ARG A 40 -10.17 -2.75 6.24
N GLY A 41 -11.31 -3.05 6.86
CA GLY A 41 -11.38 -3.98 7.99
C GLY A 41 -11.14 -5.45 7.63
N HIS A 42 -11.43 -5.85 6.39
CA HIS A 42 -11.42 -7.26 5.95
C HIS A 42 -10.21 -7.62 5.07
N TRP A 43 -9.78 -6.67 4.22
CA TRP A 43 -8.72 -6.89 3.23
C TRP A 43 -7.34 -6.41 3.70
N TRP A 44 -7.29 -5.39 4.57
CA TRP A 44 -6.03 -4.80 5.06
C TRP A 44 -5.62 -5.26 6.45
N ARG A 45 -6.25 -6.32 6.97
CA ARG A 45 -5.76 -6.97 8.19
C ARG A 45 -4.70 -8.00 7.84
N PRO A 46 -3.49 -7.90 8.43
CA PRO A 46 -2.45 -8.90 8.24
C PRO A 46 -2.94 -10.25 8.74
N ARG A 47 -2.81 -11.29 7.92
CA ARG A 47 -3.11 -12.68 8.32
C ARG A 47 -1.85 -13.42 8.81
N SER A 48 -0.70 -12.74 8.78
CA SER A 48 0.59 -13.27 9.20
C SER A 48 1.40 -12.20 9.94
N THR A 49 2.24 -12.65 10.85
CA THR A 49 3.20 -11.83 11.60
C THR A 49 4.52 -11.60 10.86
N SER A 50 4.70 -12.21 9.68
CA SER A 50 5.86 -12.03 8.80
C SER A 50 5.48 -11.25 7.56
N TRP A 51 6.10 -10.10 7.37
CA TRP A 51 5.81 -9.17 6.29
C TRP A 51 7.02 -8.95 5.39
N ARG A 52 6.73 -8.55 4.15
CA ARG A 52 7.73 -8.11 3.17
C ARG A 52 7.41 -6.68 2.76
N VAL A 53 8.44 -5.86 2.70
CA VAL A 53 8.35 -4.50 2.19
C VAL A 53 9.18 -4.40 0.92
N ASP A 54 8.54 -3.89 -0.12
CA ASP A 54 9.18 -3.58 -1.40
C ASP A 54 9.01 -2.11 -1.74
N GLU A 55 10.00 -1.54 -2.43
CA GLU A 55 9.84 -0.31 -3.19
C GLU A 55 9.91 -0.55 -4.69
N THR A 56 9.03 0.11 -5.41
CA THR A 56 9.08 0.17 -6.87
C THR A 56 8.92 1.61 -7.32
N TYR A 57 9.61 2.00 -8.40
CA TYR A 57 9.43 3.32 -9.00
C TYR A 57 8.25 3.28 -9.98
N VAL A 58 7.36 4.26 -9.89
CA VAL A 58 6.20 4.40 -10.77
C VAL A 58 6.13 5.84 -11.29
N LYS A 59 5.66 6.02 -12.53
CA LYS A 59 5.54 7.34 -13.14
C LYS A 59 4.14 7.91 -12.88
N VAL A 60 4.04 8.94 -12.06
CA VAL A 60 2.78 9.63 -11.72
C VAL A 60 2.81 11.00 -12.36
N ARG A 61 1.85 11.30 -13.25
CA ARG A 61 1.76 12.58 -13.99
C ARG A 61 3.09 12.99 -14.65
N GLY A 62 3.84 12.02 -15.18
CA GLY A 62 5.12 12.27 -15.83
C GLY A 62 6.34 12.30 -14.91
N GLN A 63 6.16 12.27 -13.59
CA GLN A 63 7.25 12.30 -12.60
C GLN A 63 7.48 10.93 -11.96
N TRP A 64 8.74 10.55 -11.77
CA TRP A 64 9.09 9.32 -11.04
C TRP A 64 8.79 9.48 -9.55
N THR A 65 8.06 8.51 -8.99
CA THR A 65 7.67 8.45 -7.58
C THR A 65 7.95 7.06 -7.05
N TYR A 66 8.39 6.96 -5.79
CA TYR A 66 8.60 5.68 -5.11
C TYR A 66 7.29 5.19 -4.51
N LEU A 67 6.86 4.01 -4.94
CA LEU A 67 5.75 3.25 -4.37
C LEU A 67 6.32 2.23 -3.38
N TYR A 68 6.09 2.52 -2.10
CA TYR A 68 6.29 1.61 -1.00
C TYR A 68 5.07 0.70 -0.90
N ARG A 69 5.29 -0.61 -0.75
CA ARG A 69 4.23 -1.59 -0.54
C ARG A 69 4.64 -2.55 0.56
N VAL A 70 3.71 -2.86 1.46
CA VAL A 70 3.88 -3.90 2.47
C VAL A 70 2.86 -5.00 2.23
N VAL A 71 3.36 -6.23 2.15
CA VAL A 71 2.57 -7.44 1.92
C VAL A 71 2.84 -8.45 3.04
N ASP A 72 1.82 -9.22 3.40
CA ASP A 72 2.01 -10.34 4.32
C ASP A 72 2.68 -11.53 3.60
N LYS A 73 3.06 -12.57 4.37
CA LYS A 73 3.64 -13.80 3.84
C LYS A 73 2.75 -14.49 2.78
N LEU A 74 1.42 -14.32 2.86
CA LEU A 74 0.42 -14.92 1.97
C LEU A 74 0.18 -14.08 0.69
N GLY A 75 0.84 -12.92 0.56
CA GLY A 75 0.69 -12.03 -0.59
C GLY A 75 -0.46 -11.02 -0.45
N ASN A 76 -1.11 -10.91 0.71
CA ASN A 76 -2.13 -9.90 0.93
C ASN A 76 -1.44 -8.54 1.12
N THR A 77 -1.94 -7.53 0.40
CA THR A 77 -1.45 -6.15 0.57
C THR A 77 -2.00 -5.56 1.85
N ILE A 78 -1.11 -5.08 2.73
CA ILE A 78 -1.47 -4.48 4.01
C ILE A 78 -1.63 -2.96 3.84
N ASP A 79 -0.64 -2.30 3.24
CA ASP A 79 -0.67 -0.86 2.95
C ASP A 79 0.29 -0.51 1.80
N PHE A 80 0.09 0.68 1.24
CA PHE A 80 0.96 1.28 0.25
C PHE A 80 1.16 2.78 0.50
N HIS A 81 2.28 3.31 0.04
CA HIS A 81 2.59 4.72 0.18
C HIS A 81 3.39 5.23 -1.01
N LEU A 82 2.98 6.38 -1.54
CA LEU A 82 3.71 7.09 -2.58
C LEU A 82 4.53 8.20 -1.96
N SER A 83 5.81 8.26 -2.30
CA SER A 83 6.73 9.31 -1.89
C SER A 83 7.59 9.75 -3.07
N PRO A 84 7.80 11.07 -3.27
CA PRO A 84 8.72 11.56 -4.30
C PRO A 84 10.19 11.22 -3.98
N THR A 85 10.52 10.92 -2.73
CA THR A 85 11.89 10.66 -2.27
C THR A 85 12.05 9.28 -1.68
N ARG A 86 13.20 8.63 -1.94
CA ARG A 86 13.64 7.41 -1.27
C ARG A 86 14.59 7.74 -0.12
N ASN A 87 14.05 7.98 1.07
CA ASN A 87 14.83 8.29 2.27
C ASN A 87 14.24 7.64 3.53
N ALA A 88 15.03 7.64 4.61
CA ALA A 88 14.62 7.05 5.90
C ALA A 88 13.35 7.71 6.46
N LYS A 89 13.17 9.02 6.24
CA LYS A 89 11.96 9.76 6.66
C LYS A 89 10.69 9.23 5.98
N ALA A 90 10.75 8.97 4.67
CA ALA A 90 9.65 8.40 3.91
C ALA A 90 9.36 6.96 4.36
N ALA A 91 10.41 6.14 4.53
CA ALA A 91 10.28 4.77 5.03
C ALA A 91 9.66 4.74 6.43
N LYS A 92 10.10 5.59 7.35
CA LYS A 92 9.54 5.74 8.70
C LYS A 92 8.08 6.18 8.67
N ARG A 93 7.74 7.17 7.85
CA ARG A 93 6.35 7.64 7.72
C ARG A 93 5.45 6.52 7.21
N PHE A 94 5.92 5.77 6.22
CA PHE A 94 5.20 4.61 5.70
C PHE A 94 5.00 3.53 6.77
N LEU A 95 6.07 3.02 7.36
CA LEU A 95 6.00 1.98 8.38
C LEU A 95 5.18 2.43 9.61
N GLY A 96 5.36 3.67 10.05
CA GLY A 96 4.60 4.24 11.17
C GLY A 96 3.11 4.35 10.87
N LYS A 97 2.71 4.75 9.65
CA LYS A 97 1.30 4.74 9.23
C LYS A 97 0.72 3.32 9.28
N THR A 98 1.46 2.34 8.76
CA THR A 98 1.04 0.94 8.74
C THR A 98 0.86 0.40 10.16
N VAL A 99 1.82 0.64 11.05
CA VAL A 99 1.79 0.17 12.44
C VAL A 99 0.69 0.84 13.26
N ASN A 100 0.48 2.15 13.09
CA ASN A 100 -0.56 2.88 13.81
C ASN A 100 -1.98 2.41 13.44
N GLY A 101 -2.16 1.84 12.24
CA GLY A 101 -3.44 1.31 11.79
C GLY A 101 -3.82 -0.05 12.38
N LEU A 102 -2.93 -0.66 13.18
CA LEU A 102 -3.06 -2.03 13.65
C LEU A 102 -3.14 -2.13 15.17
N LYS A 103 -3.84 -3.16 15.63
CA LYS A 103 -3.88 -3.51 17.05
C LYS A 103 -2.57 -4.19 17.45
N ASP A 104 -2.24 -4.18 18.74
CA ASP A 104 -0.94 -4.68 19.22
C ASP A 104 -0.68 -6.15 18.85
N TRP A 105 -1.71 -6.99 18.83
CA TRP A 105 -1.59 -8.39 18.41
C TRP A 105 -1.48 -8.59 16.89
N GLU A 106 -1.79 -7.58 16.09
CA GLU A 106 -1.69 -7.59 14.62
C GLU A 106 -0.32 -7.07 14.14
N LYS A 107 0.47 -6.47 15.04
CA LYS A 107 1.82 -6.00 14.73
C LYS A 107 2.74 -7.16 14.35
N PHE A 108 3.55 -6.95 13.33
CA PHE A 108 4.52 -7.92 12.82
C PHE A 108 5.66 -8.19 13.81
N THR A 109 6.17 -9.41 13.75
CA THR A 109 7.37 -9.84 14.49
C THR A 109 8.58 -9.99 13.57
N ILE A 110 8.35 -10.17 12.26
CA ILE A 110 9.41 -10.29 11.26
C ILE A 110 9.09 -9.36 10.09
N ILE A 111 10.05 -8.51 9.72
CA ILE A 111 10.00 -7.68 8.53
C ILE A 111 11.19 -8.01 7.63
N ASN A 112 10.89 -8.40 6.40
CA ASN A 112 11.89 -8.51 5.35
C ASN A 112 11.82 -7.25 4.51
N THR A 113 12.94 -6.57 4.33
CA THR A 113 13.01 -5.43 3.39
C THR A 113 14.05 -5.72 2.33
N ASP A 114 14.10 -4.89 1.30
CA ASP A 114 15.31 -4.82 0.49
C ASP A 114 16.49 -4.39 1.38
N LYS A 115 17.73 -4.67 0.97
CA LYS A 115 18.92 -4.33 1.77
C LYS A 115 19.21 -2.82 1.81
N ALA A 116 18.20 -1.95 1.62
CA ALA A 116 18.38 -0.52 1.72
C ALA A 116 18.59 -0.09 3.18
N PRO A 117 19.66 0.68 3.48
CA PRO A 117 19.97 1.12 4.84
C PRO A 117 18.90 2.05 5.44
N THR A 118 18.04 2.64 4.59
CA THR A 118 16.92 3.50 5.00
C THR A 118 15.92 2.78 5.91
N TYR A 119 15.72 1.48 5.73
CA TYR A 119 14.80 0.70 6.56
C TYR A 119 15.33 0.43 7.94
N GLY A 120 16.62 0.08 8.06
CA GLY A 120 17.26 -0.14 9.36
C GLY A 120 17.13 1.11 10.25
N ILE A 121 17.40 2.29 9.70
CA ILE A 121 17.24 3.58 10.40
C ILE A 121 15.78 3.80 10.80
N ALA A 122 14.84 3.63 9.87
CA ALA A 122 13.42 3.83 10.13
C ALA A 122 12.88 2.89 11.21
N ILE A 123 13.29 1.62 11.20
CA ILE A 123 12.86 0.61 12.17
C ILE A 123 13.46 0.92 13.55
N ALA A 124 14.74 1.28 13.62
CA ALA A 124 15.38 1.67 14.88
C ALA A 124 14.67 2.86 15.53
N GLU A 125 14.34 3.90 14.74
CA GLU A 125 13.58 5.05 15.23
C GLU A 125 12.17 4.66 15.70
N LEU A 126 11.48 3.77 14.98
CA LEU A 126 10.14 3.31 15.38
C LEU A 126 10.16 2.42 16.63
N LYS A 127 11.23 1.66 16.87
CA LYS A 127 11.45 0.95 18.13
C LYS A 127 11.67 1.93 19.28
N ALA A 128 12.52 2.95 19.08
CA ALA A 128 12.77 3.98 20.09
C ALA A 128 11.49 4.77 20.46
N GLU A 129 10.57 4.94 19.51
CA GLU A 129 9.24 5.55 19.74
C GLU A 129 8.21 4.60 20.38
N GLY A 130 8.57 3.34 20.67
CA GLY A 130 7.65 2.34 21.24
C GLY A 130 6.55 1.88 20.28
N LYS A 131 6.67 2.17 18.97
CA LYS A 131 5.66 1.80 17.97
C LYS A 131 5.80 0.35 17.54
N CYS A 132 7.03 -0.13 17.44
CA CYS A 132 7.37 -1.51 17.11
C CYS A 132 7.74 -2.31 18.36
N ARG A 133 7.53 -3.63 18.33
CA ARG A 133 8.00 -4.54 19.40
C ARG A 133 9.53 -4.55 19.43
N GLU A 134 10.14 -4.66 20.61
CA GLU A 134 11.60 -4.77 20.74
C GLU A 134 12.13 -6.01 20.02
N GLU A 135 11.39 -7.12 20.14
CA GLU A 135 11.65 -8.43 19.52
C GLU A 135 11.54 -8.45 17.99
N LEU A 136 11.13 -7.34 17.37
CA LEU A 136 11.01 -7.25 15.91
C LEU A 136 12.35 -7.59 15.24
N VAL A 137 12.33 -8.62 14.40
CA VAL A 137 13.47 -9.03 13.58
C VAL A 137 13.37 -8.38 12.20
N HIS A 138 14.40 -7.62 11.83
CA HIS A 138 14.60 -7.08 10.49
C HIS A 138 15.58 -7.98 9.72
N ARG A 139 15.20 -8.46 8.54
CA ARG A 139 16.01 -9.30 7.66
C ARG A 139 16.12 -8.72 6.25
#